data_AF-A0AAI9T045-F1
#
_entry.id   AF-A0AAI9T045-F1
#
_cell.length_a   1.000
_cell.length_b   1.000
_cell.length_c   1.000
_cell.angle_alpha   90.00
_cell.angle_beta   90.00
_cell.angle_gamma   90.00
#
_symmetry.space_group_name_H-M   'P 1'
#
loop_
_entity.id
_entity.type
_entity.pdbx_description
1 polymer ?
#
loop_
_entity_poly.entity_id
_entity_poly.type
_entity_poly.pdbx_seq_one_letter_code
_entity_poly.pdbx_strand_id
1 'polypeptide(L)'
;MAESTFDIKFIAINQIAYTFNKLASINSNDDNRESLIGMAIECLALMEQYQTLHPSYTTLLAYLAAAENVDITIYNSQWAMSIKQKANVYITNLLEEMKLIFAKTNSALKPEQAQELFVKVRKGVIIRIIQTEYQEALSLLDKFASIVEFSTQPKVRQQFLDNRFIEYLFLKYIGNLFSLIWFPLDDNKYTIASGVYVKEGDKLLYSSSSFKPMDRIYNQVLMYQKKNESLFEENDDETRYFWIIRFLRLSLFFKQFEFIEFYKEFLDLFILQKEPLQYLVSDTSLIKCNLLVMFGMVLIFVKPFNTLSLLDNENDNLLELYYEDPNKIEFKLYNQLMKPLSNGDFHQVKHVFEDTNLVHLLVSYLEYNFPISTSKFSSNSSSFVDYIKLIIDLKTFLSILSSTRAIPRLKMLSLMGYDLKKKNESELNEVSNHLIGVISALGLGQVGIGYLASEQVFYNNATSASNSQVELVSLQEDIDRISHNLQGDSLATLMTNSLLEKFYS
;
A
#
# COMPACT_ATOMS: atom_id res chain seq x y z
N MET A 1 27.99 -20.91 17.27
CA MET A 1 26.65 -20.30 17.11
C MET A 1 26.65 -19.66 15.73
N ALA A 2 25.89 -20.22 14.79
CA ALA A 2 25.76 -19.62 13.47
C ALA A 2 24.92 -18.34 13.62
N GLU A 3 25.46 -17.19 13.22
CA GLU A 3 24.66 -15.97 13.06
C GLU A 3 23.53 -16.29 12.08
N SER A 4 22.29 -15.96 12.47
CA SER A 4 21.11 -16.06 11.61
C SER A 4 21.39 -15.33 10.30
N THR A 5 21.33 -16.02 9.16
CA THR A 5 21.53 -15.45 7.83
C THR A 5 20.36 -14.59 7.38
N PHE A 6 19.19 -14.73 7.99
CA PHE A 6 18.00 -13.96 7.68
C PHE A 6 18.18 -12.45 7.90
N ASP A 7 17.75 -11.67 6.90
CA ASP A 7 17.99 -10.23 6.88
C ASP A 7 16.97 -9.50 6.00
N ILE A 8 16.28 -8.57 6.64
CA ILE A 8 15.27 -7.70 6.02
C ILE A 8 15.32 -6.25 6.50
N LYS A 9 16.15 -5.95 7.51
CA LYS A 9 16.15 -4.62 8.14
C LYS A 9 16.60 -3.52 7.17
N PHE A 10 17.33 -3.86 6.11
CA PHE A 10 17.72 -2.92 5.06
C PHE A 10 16.52 -2.25 4.37
N ILE A 11 15.37 -2.91 4.29
CA ILE A 11 14.13 -2.36 3.71
C ILE A 11 13.69 -1.12 4.48
N ALA A 12 13.90 -1.11 5.79
CA ALA A 12 13.49 -0.03 6.65
C ALA A 12 14.24 1.28 6.37
N ILE A 13 15.47 1.24 5.86
CA ILE A 13 16.27 2.45 5.65
C ILE A 13 15.56 3.44 4.70
N ASN A 14 15.11 2.99 3.52
CA ASN A 14 14.46 3.87 2.56
C ASN A 14 13.08 4.32 3.06
N GLN A 15 12.36 3.45 3.78
CA GLN A 15 11.05 3.77 4.36
C GLN A 15 11.16 4.79 5.49
N ILE A 16 12.15 4.65 6.38
CA ILE A 16 12.43 5.61 7.46
C ILE A 16 12.92 6.93 6.85
N ALA A 17 13.83 6.90 5.87
CA ALA A 17 14.31 8.10 5.18
C ALA A 17 13.17 8.86 4.49
N TYR A 18 12.29 8.15 3.78
CA TYR A 18 11.09 8.73 3.19
C TYR A 18 10.20 9.39 4.25
N THR A 19 9.86 8.63 5.31
CA THR A 19 8.98 9.10 6.40
C THR A 19 9.57 10.32 7.09
N PHE A 20 10.87 10.31 7.38
CA PHE A 20 11.60 11.43 7.96
C PHE A 20 11.52 12.67 7.08
N ASN A 21 11.89 12.56 5.80
CA ASN A 21 11.87 13.70 4.87
C ASN A 21 10.45 14.27 4.73
N LYS A 22 9.42 13.41 4.74
CA LYS A 22 8.02 13.85 4.68
C LYS A 22 7.57 14.53 5.96
N LEU A 23 7.85 13.96 7.12
CA LEU A 23 7.50 14.57 8.42
C LEU A 23 8.23 15.90 8.62
N ALA A 24 9.52 15.96 8.31
CA ALA A 24 10.33 17.18 8.46
C ALA A 24 9.89 18.31 7.51
N SER A 25 9.31 17.98 6.35
CA SER A 25 8.80 18.98 5.40
C SER A 25 7.37 19.45 5.72
N ILE A 26 6.54 18.57 6.27
CA ILE A 26 5.15 18.89 6.63
C ILE A 26 5.07 19.59 8.00
N ASN A 27 5.90 19.20 8.97
CA ASN A 27 5.77 19.64 10.35
C ASN A 27 6.96 20.54 10.75
N SER A 28 6.72 21.84 10.76
CA SER A 28 7.68 22.85 11.27
C SER A 28 7.61 23.05 12.79
N ASN A 29 6.70 22.36 13.48
CA ASN A 29 6.47 22.51 14.92
C ASN A 29 7.17 21.40 15.73
N ASP A 30 7.43 21.68 17.01
CA ASP A 30 8.22 20.85 17.93
C ASP A 30 7.57 19.50 18.29
N ASP A 31 6.27 19.30 17.98
CA ASP A 31 5.45 18.17 18.43
C ASP A 31 5.97 16.78 18.03
N ASN A 32 6.73 16.69 16.93
CA ASN A 32 7.31 15.43 16.44
C ASN A 32 8.84 15.38 16.55
N ARG A 33 9.47 16.33 17.24
CA ARG A 33 10.93 16.44 17.28
C ARG A 33 11.61 15.18 17.81
N GLU A 34 11.15 14.64 18.93
CA GLU A 34 11.72 13.40 19.50
C GLU A 34 11.60 12.22 18.54
N SER A 35 10.45 12.09 17.85
CA SER A 35 10.24 11.04 16.85
C SER A 35 11.19 11.21 15.66
N LEU A 36 11.42 12.43 15.18
CA LEU A 36 12.34 12.73 14.08
C LEU A 36 13.80 12.45 14.46
N ILE A 37 14.20 12.80 15.69
CA ILE A 37 15.52 12.47 16.24
C ILE A 37 15.71 10.95 16.30
N GLY A 38 14.73 10.23 16.85
CA GLY A 38 14.75 8.77 16.94
C GLY A 38 14.90 8.10 15.57
N MET A 39 14.09 8.51 14.59
CA MET A 39 14.17 8.02 13.20
C MET A 39 15.54 8.29 12.56
N ALA A 40 16.09 9.49 12.75
CA ALA A 40 17.38 9.84 12.16
C ALA A 40 18.52 9.00 12.75
N ILE A 41 18.53 8.80 14.08
CA ILE A 41 19.50 7.95 14.75
C ILE A 41 19.37 6.49 14.29
N GLU A 42 18.14 5.96 14.25
CA GLU A 42 17.87 4.59 13.80
C GLU A 42 18.35 4.38 12.36
N CYS A 43 18.02 5.32 11.46
CA CYS A 43 18.39 5.24 10.06
C CYS A 43 19.91 5.28 9.85
N LEU A 44 20.63 6.15 10.58
CA LEU A 44 22.09 6.23 10.54
C LEU A 44 22.75 4.97 11.13
N ALA A 45 22.21 4.43 12.21
CA ALA A 45 22.69 3.19 12.82
C ALA A 45 22.54 2.00 11.87
N LEU A 46 21.42 1.91 11.14
CA LEU A 46 21.23 0.91 10.09
C LEU A 46 22.22 1.11 8.94
N MET A 47 22.44 2.34 8.47
CA MET A 47 23.46 2.63 7.45
C MET A 47 24.88 2.20 7.87
N GLU A 48 25.24 2.41 9.14
CA GLU A 48 26.48 1.90 9.73
C GLU A 48 26.50 0.37 9.71
N GLN A 49 25.43 -0.29 10.18
CA GLN A 49 25.34 -1.75 10.20
C GLN A 49 25.59 -2.37 8.81
N TYR A 50 24.96 -1.80 7.76
CA TYR A 50 25.10 -2.29 6.39
C TYR A 50 26.34 -1.75 5.67
N GLN A 51 27.08 -0.82 6.29
CA GLN A 51 28.24 -0.14 5.72
C GLN A 51 27.91 0.47 4.34
N THR A 52 26.79 1.17 4.24
CA THR A 52 26.37 1.90 3.03
C THR A 52 25.49 3.10 3.40
N LEU A 53 25.54 4.16 2.59
CA LEU A 53 24.79 5.39 2.84
C LEU A 53 23.60 5.51 1.91
N HIS A 54 22.43 5.82 2.47
CA HIS A 54 21.27 6.30 1.71
C HIS A 54 21.47 7.78 1.32
N PRO A 55 21.02 8.25 0.14
CA PRO A 55 21.21 9.63 -0.31
C PRO A 55 20.75 10.71 0.69
N SER A 56 19.70 10.45 1.49
CA SER A 56 19.19 11.39 2.51
C SER A 56 20.05 11.52 3.76
N TYR A 57 21.19 10.82 3.89
CA TYR A 57 22.04 10.88 5.09
C TYR A 57 22.46 12.31 5.46
N THR A 58 22.68 13.17 4.47
CA THR A 58 23.05 14.58 4.70
C THR A 58 21.93 15.35 5.39
N THR A 59 20.68 15.14 4.99
CA THR A 59 19.49 15.75 5.62
C THR A 59 19.31 15.27 7.05
N LEU A 60 19.51 13.96 7.30
CA LEU A 60 19.43 13.39 8.65
C LEU A 60 20.49 14.01 9.58
N LEU A 61 21.74 14.10 9.12
CA LEU A 61 22.82 14.70 9.90
C LEU A 61 22.61 16.19 10.15
N ALA A 62 22.14 16.93 9.14
CA ALA A 62 21.84 18.35 9.28
C ALA A 62 20.75 18.60 10.34
N TYR A 63 19.72 17.75 10.37
CA TYR A 63 18.66 17.84 11.38
C TYR A 63 19.19 17.52 12.79
N LEU A 64 19.97 16.45 12.95
CA LEU A 64 20.54 16.11 14.25
C LEU A 64 21.55 17.15 14.75
N ALA A 65 22.33 17.77 13.86
CA ALA A 65 23.27 18.83 14.22
C ALA A 65 22.55 20.11 14.70
N ALA A 66 21.33 20.34 14.23
CA ALA A 66 20.48 21.43 14.71
C ALA A 66 19.74 21.08 16.02
N ALA A 67 19.68 19.81 16.41
CA ALA A 67 19.04 19.37 17.63
C ALA A 67 19.98 19.50 18.85
N GLU A 68 19.54 20.24 19.86
CA GLU A 68 20.26 20.33 21.14
C GLU A 68 20.35 18.96 21.84
N ASN A 69 21.49 18.68 22.48
CA ASN A 69 21.75 17.49 23.31
C ASN A 69 21.77 16.13 22.58
N VAL A 70 22.01 16.09 21.27
CA VAL A 70 22.26 14.84 20.54
C VAL A 70 23.76 14.66 20.28
N ASP A 71 24.33 13.55 20.77
CA ASP A 71 25.72 13.19 20.44
C ASP A 71 25.79 12.58 19.04
N ILE A 72 26.29 13.36 18.08
CA ILE A 72 26.54 12.95 16.69
C ILE A 72 28.03 12.82 16.37
N THR A 73 28.91 12.77 17.36
CA THR A 73 30.36 12.78 17.15
C THR A 73 30.86 11.66 16.24
N ILE A 74 30.19 10.50 16.29
CA ILE A 74 30.46 9.34 15.44
C ILE A 74 30.11 9.61 13.97
N TYR A 75 28.98 10.30 13.72
CA TYR A 75 28.44 10.50 12.37
C TYR A 75 28.93 11.81 11.75
N ASN A 76 30.18 11.81 11.29
CA ASN A 76 30.84 12.97 10.71
C ASN A 76 31.21 12.75 9.21
N SER A 77 31.84 13.75 8.60
CA SER A 77 32.24 13.69 7.18
C SER A 77 33.26 12.57 6.89
N GLN A 78 34.14 12.25 7.84
CA GLN A 78 35.13 11.18 7.72
C GLN A 78 34.46 9.80 7.76
N TRP A 79 33.49 9.62 8.66
CA TRP A 79 32.63 8.44 8.72
C TRP A 79 31.92 8.21 7.37
N ALA A 80 31.24 9.24 6.86
CA ALA A 80 30.50 9.15 5.61
C ALA A 80 31.41 8.81 4.41
N MET A 81 32.59 9.44 4.33
CA MET A 81 33.56 9.17 3.27
C MET A 81 34.08 7.72 3.34
N SER A 82 34.40 7.22 4.54
CA SER A 82 34.86 5.86 4.77
C SER A 82 33.84 4.81 4.32
N ILE A 83 32.58 4.98 4.72
CA ILE A 83 31.49 4.07 4.31
C ILE A 83 31.31 4.09 2.79
N LYS A 84 31.22 5.28 2.19
CA LYS A 84 31.03 5.43 0.74
C LYS A 84 32.15 4.75 -0.05
N GLN A 85 33.40 4.90 0.41
CA GLN A 85 34.55 4.24 -0.22
C GLN A 85 34.46 2.71 -0.09
N LYS A 86 34.16 2.17 1.09
CA LYS A 86 34.01 0.73 1.31
C LYS A 86 32.93 0.12 0.41
N ALA A 87 31.76 0.75 0.33
CA ALA A 87 30.66 0.30 -0.51
C ALA A 87 31.05 0.28 -2.01
N ASN A 88 31.69 1.36 -2.49
CA ASN A 88 32.12 1.45 -3.89
C ASN A 88 33.18 0.40 -4.25
N VAL A 89 34.18 0.20 -3.39
CA VAL A 89 35.22 -0.83 -3.58
C VAL A 89 34.58 -2.21 -3.61
N TYR A 90 33.65 -2.50 -2.70
CA TYR A 90 32.95 -3.77 -2.64
C TYR A 90 32.19 -4.07 -3.94
N ILE A 91 31.38 -3.12 -4.43
CA ILE A 91 30.61 -3.29 -5.66
C ILE A 91 31.51 -3.45 -6.88
N THR A 92 32.60 -2.69 -6.95
CA THR A 92 33.55 -2.77 -8.08
C THR A 92 34.17 -4.16 -8.15
N ASN A 93 34.67 -4.66 -7.01
CA ASN A 93 35.26 -5.99 -6.92
C ASN A 93 34.25 -7.09 -7.26
N LEU A 94 33.01 -6.99 -6.77
CA LEU A 94 31.94 -7.94 -7.09
C LEU A 94 31.64 -7.98 -8.60
N LEU A 95 31.52 -6.82 -9.25
CA LEU A 95 31.25 -6.73 -10.68
C LEU A 95 32.38 -7.33 -11.52
N GLU A 96 33.64 -7.08 -11.12
CA GLU A 96 34.82 -7.69 -11.76
C GLU A 96 34.84 -9.22 -11.58
N GLU A 97 34.56 -9.71 -10.36
CA GLU A 97 34.48 -11.14 -10.06
C GLU A 97 33.41 -11.84 -10.91
N MET A 98 32.19 -11.29 -10.96
CA MET A 98 31.10 -11.82 -11.79
C MET A 98 31.46 -11.81 -13.27
N LYS A 99 32.13 -10.76 -13.76
CA LYS A 99 32.59 -10.67 -15.17
C LYS A 99 33.63 -11.75 -15.48
N LEU A 100 34.56 -12.01 -14.56
CA LEU A 100 35.57 -13.06 -14.72
C LEU A 100 34.94 -14.46 -14.72
N ILE A 101 33.96 -14.70 -13.85
CA ILE A 101 33.22 -15.97 -13.82
C ILE A 101 32.47 -16.16 -15.14
N PHE A 102 31.73 -15.15 -15.59
CA PHE A 102 30.98 -15.19 -16.84
C PHE A 102 31.90 -15.47 -18.06
N ALA A 103 33.10 -14.88 -18.08
CA ALA A 103 34.06 -15.10 -19.16
C ALA A 103 34.73 -16.49 -19.13
N LYS A 104 34.82 -17.14 -17.96
CA LYS A 104 35.51 -18.43 -17.78
C LYS A 104 34.59 -19.64 -17.88
N THR A 105 33.29 -19.47 -17.70
CA THR A 105 32.37 -20.60 -17.49
C THR A 105 31.34 -20.66 -18.62
N ASN A 106 31.40 -21.74 -19.40
CA ASN A 106 30.40 -22.05 -20.44
C ASN A 106 29.23 -22.89 -19.88
N SER A 107 29.24 -23.16 -18.57
CA SER A 107 28.26 -23.98 -17.84
C SER A 107 27.87 -23.28 -16.53
N ALA A 108 26.75 -23.66 -15.93
CA ALA A 108 26.37 -23.19 -14.60
C ALA A 108 27.46 -23.49 -13.55
N LEU A 109 27.58 -22.59 -12.56
CA LEU A 109 28.47 -22.77 -11.41
C LEU A 109 28.10 -24.02 -10.61
N LYS A 110 29.11 -24.60 -9.95
CA LYS A 110 28.86 -25.65 -8.94
C LYS A 110 28.11 -25.07 -7.74
N PRO A 111 27.28 -25.86 -7.04
CA PRO A 111 26.45 -25.37 -5.93
C PRO A 111 27.24 -24.60 -4.86
N GLU A 112 28.43 -25.07 -4.46
CA GLU A 112 29.23 -24.42 -3.42
C GLU A 112 29.73 -23.04 -3.86
N GLN A 113 30.13 -22.93 -5.13
CA GLN A 113 30.59 -21.66 -5.72
C GLN A 113 29.43 -20.68 -5.91
N ALA A 114 28.25 -21.20 -6.30
CA ALA A 114 27.03 -20.40 -6.43
C ALA A 114 26.61 -19.84 -5.07
N GLN A 115 26.69 -20.62 -4.00
CA GLN A 115 26.36 -20.19 -2.64
C GLN A 115 27.30 -19.09 -2.14
N GLU A 116 28.61 -19.26 -2.30
CA GLU A 116 29.61 -18.25 -1.92
C GLU A 116 29.40 -16.94 -2.70
N LEU A 117 29.19 -17.04 -4.01
CA LEU A 117 28.92 -15.88 -4.85
C LEU A 117 27.60 -15.20 -4.45
N PHE A 118 26.56 -15.97 -4.11
CA PHE A 118 25.27 -15.41 -3.73
C PHE A 118 25.34 -14.58 -2.45
N VAL A 119 26.15 -14.98 -1.46
CA VAL A 119 26.40 -14.15 -0.26
C VAL A 119 26.93 -12.77 -0.67
N LYS A 120 27.85 -12.73 -1.65
CA LYS A 120 28.40 -11.46 -2.14
C LYS A 120 27.39 -10.66 -2.95
N VAL A 121 26.66 -11.31 -3.84
CA VAL A 121 25.60 -10.70 -4.66
C VAL A 121 24.52 -10.11 -3.78
N ARG A 122 24.04 -10.85 -2.77
CA ARG A 122 23.06 -10.36 -1.79
C ARG A 122 23.53 -9.06 -1.14
N LYS A 123 24.75 -9.01 -0.62
CA LYS A 123 25.30 -7.79 -0.02
C LYS A 123 25.38 -6.65 -1.03
N GLY A 124 25.79 -6.94 -2.27
CA GLY A 124 25.80 -5.96 -3.36
C GLY A 124 24.42 -5.40 -3.68
N VAL A 125 23.40 -6.27 -3.73
CA VAL A 125 22.00 -5.89 -3.94
C VAL A 125 21.47 -5.02 -2.81
N ILE A 126 21.73 -5.39 -1.55
CA ILE A 126 21.36 -4.58 -0.38
C ILE A 126 22.00 -3.19 -0.43
N ILE A 127 23.30 -3.10 -0.75
CA ILE A 127 24.01 -1.83 -0.93
C ILE A 127 23.30 -0.96 -1.98
N ARG A 128 22.97 -1.53 -3.14
CA ARG A 128 22.30 -0.82 -4.22
C ARG A 128 20.88 -0.37 -3.87
N ILE A 129 20.10 -1.19 -3.16
CA ILE A 129 18.76 -0.81 -2.68
C ILE A 129 18.86 0.37 -1.71
N ILE A 130 19.79 0.35 -0.75
CA ILE A 130 19.98 1.46 0.20
C ILE A 130 20.45 2.73 -0.52
N GLN A 131 21.26 2.60 -1.57
CA GLN A 131 21.71 3.73 -2.40
C GLN A 131 20.65 4.28 -3.37
N THR A 132 19.43 3.74 -3.32
CA THR A 132 18.32 4.00 -4.26
C THR A 132 18.63 3.66 -5.73
N GLU A 133 19.59 2.77 -5.97
CA GLU A 133 20.00 2.28 -7.30
C GLU A 133 19.31 0.94 -7.61
N TYR A 134 17.97 0.97 -7.74
CA TYR A 134 17.16 -0.24 -7.78
C TYR A 134 17.34 -1.04 -9.08
N GLN A 135 17.47 -0.38 -10.23
CA GLN A 135 17.75 -1.05 -11.50
C GLN A 135 19.11 -1.75 -11.50
N GLU A 136 20.14 -1.15 -10.90
CA GLU A 136 21.44 -1.78 -10.71
C GLU A 136 21.35 -3.01 -9.79
N ALA A 137 20.53 -2.94 -8.73
CA ALA A 137 20.27 -4.07 -7.85
C ALA A 137 19.63 -5.25 -8.62
N LEU A 138 18.61 -4.97 -9.46
CA LEU A 138 17.98 -5.96 -10.33
C LEU A 138 18.96 -6.52 -11.37
N SER A 139 19.81 -5.67 -11.95
CA SER A 139 20.84 -6.09 -12.89
C SER A 139 21.86 -7.06 -12.26
N LEU A 140 22.24 -6.85 -11.00
CA LEU A 140 23.10 -7.79 -10.26
C LEU A 140 22.43 -9.17 -10.11
N LEU A 141 21.14 -9.19 -9.75
CA LEU A 141 20.37 -10.43 -9.61
C LEU A 141 20.20 -11.16 -10.95
N ASP A 142 19.95 -10.44 -12.04
CA ASP A 142 19.81 -11.03 -13.37
C ASP A 142 21.16 -11.57 -13.90
N LYS A 143 22.27 -10.88 -13.63
CA LYS A 143 23.62 -11.38 -13.93
C LYS A 143 23.98 -12.61 -13.11
N PHE A 144 23.50 -12.71 -11.87
CA PHE A 144 23.70 -13.91 -11.05
C PHE A 144 22.89 -15.08 -11.59
N ALA A 145 21.63 -14.86 -11.95
CA ALA A 145 20.75 -15.89 -12.50
C ALA A 145 21.20 -16.40 -13.90
N SER A 146 22.06 -15.67 -14.62
CA SER A 146 22.61 -16.15 -15.89
C SER A 146 23.79 -17.13 -15.74
N ILE A 147 24.35 -17.27 -14.52
CA ILE A 147 25.51 -18.13 -14.23
C ILE A 147 25.22 -19.22 -13.18
N VAL A 148 24.00 -19.26 -12.65
CA VAL A 148 23.54 -20.24 -11.65
C VAL A 148 22.24 -20.89 -12.13
N GLU A 149 22.09 -22.18 -11.83
CA GLU A 149 20.86 -22.92 -12.09
C GLU A 149 20.16 -23.22 -10.75
N PHE A 150 18.98 -22.63 -10.54
CA PHE A 150 18.18 -22.89 -9.34
C PHE A 150 17.43 -24.21 -9.45
N SER A 151 17.51 -25.03 -8.41
CA SER A 151 16.74 -26.27 -8.32
C SER A 151 15.26 -25.97 -8.07
N THR A 152 14.39 -26.45 -8.97
CA THR A 152 12.93 -26.28 -8.84
C THR A 152 12.29 -27.35 -7.94
N GLN A 153 12.99 -28.45 -7.68
CA GLN A 153 12.56 -29.60 -6.87
C GLN A 153 13.76 -30.18 -6.10
N PRO A 154 14.28 -29.48 -5.08
CA PRO A 154 15.31 -30.04 -4.20
C PRO A 154 14.83 -31.36 -3.58
N LYS A 155 15.68 -32.39 -3.60
CA LYS A 155 15.30 -33.74 -3.13
C LYS A 155 15.45 -33.93 -1.62
N VAL A 156 16.30 -33.11 -1.01
CA VAL A 156 16.61 -33.16 0.42
C VAL A 156 16.66 -31.75 1.00
N ARG A 157 16.42 -31.64 2.30
CA ARG A 157 16.37 -30.36 3.04
C ARG A 157 17.60 -29.49 2.83
N GLN A 158 18.79 -30.07 2.92
CA GLN A 158 20.04 -29.32 2.72
C GLN A 158 20.12 -28.67 1.34
N GLN A 159 19.69 -29.38 0.29
CA GLN A 159 19.64 -28.83 -1.07
C GLN A 159 18.61 -27.71 -1.20
N PHE A 160 17.50 -27.75 -0.45
CA PHE A 160 16.52 -26.67 -0.42
C PHE A 160 17.11 -25.41 0.20
N LEU A 161 17.76 -25.53 1.37
CA LEU A 161 18.37 -24.40 2.07
C LEU A 161 19.56 -23.80 1.28
N ASP A 162 20.39 -24.65 0.66
CA ASP A 162 21.54 -24.17 -0.13
C ASP A 162 21.13 -23.53 -1.46
N ASN A 163 19.93 -23.86 -1.98
CA ASN A 163 19.41 -23.30 -3.23
C ASN A 163 19.05 -21.81 -3.12
N ARG A 164 18.68 -21.33 -1.91
CA ARG A 164 18.37 -19.93 -1.58
C ARG A 164 17.45 -19.23 -2.60
N PHE A 165 16.49 -19.98 -3.14
CA PHE A 165 15.71 -19.54 -4.28
C PHE A 165 14.60 -18.57 -3.89
N ILE A 166 13.95 -18.79 -2.75
CA ILE A 166 12.96 -17.85 -2.22
C ILE A 166 13.65 -16.55 -1.79
N GLU A 167 14.84 -16.60 -1.18
CA GLU A 167 15.61 -15.39 -0.88
C GLU A 167 15.98 -14.61 -2.16
N TYR A 168 16.44 -15.29 -3.21
CA TYR A 168 16.68 -14.65 -4.51
C TYR A 168 15.42 -13.98 -5.07
N LEU A 169 14.28 -14.68 -5.05
CA LEU A 169 12.99 -14.14 -5.51
C LEU A 169 12.51 -12.98 -4.64
N PHE A 170 12.74 -13.03 -3.33
CA PHE A 170 12.45 -11.95 -2.39
C PHE A 170 13.25 -10.69 -2.73
N LEU A 171 14.56 -10.78 -2.91
CA LEU A 171 15.40 -9.64 -3.29
C LEU A 171 14.93 -9.04 -4.63
N LYS A 172 14.56 -9.89 -5.60
CA LYS A 172 13.99 -9.45 -6.87
C LYS A 172 12.63 -8.79 -6.71
N TYR A 173 11.79 -9.30 -5.81
CA TYR A 173 10.48 -8.72 -5.48
C TYR A 173 10.64 -7.32 -4.90
N ILE A 174 11.54 -7.16 -3.91
CA ILE A 174 11.84 -5.87 -3.28
C ILE A 174 12.41 -4.88 -4.30
N GLY A 175 13.38 -5.28 -5.13
CA GLY A 175 13.94 -4.40 -6.15
C GLY A 175 12.88 -3.87 -7.12
N ASN A 176 11.97 -4.73 -7.58
CA ASN A 176 10.85 -4.30 -8.43
C ASN A 176 9.84 -3.43 -7.68
N LEU A 177 9.49 -3.78 -6.45
CA LEU A 177 8.55 -3.02 -5.62
C LEU A 177 9.06 -1.59 -5.38
N PHE A 178 10.34 -1.44 -5.04
CA PHE A 178 10.96 -0.13 -4.81
C PHE A 178 11.06 0.67 -6.11
N SER A 179 11.54 0.05 -7.18
CA SER A 179 11.74 0.74 -8.47
C SER A 179 10.45 1.11 -9.21
N LEU A 180 9.37 0.32 -9.05
CA LEU A 180 8.16 0.50 -9.86
C LEU A 180 6.98 1.07 -9.06
N ILE A 181 6.91 0.84 -7.75
CA ILE A 181 5.71 1.10 -6.94
C ILE A 181 5.96 2.09 -5.80
N TRP A 182 6.93 1.82 -4.92
CA TRP A 182 7.13 2.61 -3.70
C TRP A 182 7.97 3.87 -3.93
N PHE A 183 9.09 3.75 -4.64
CA PHE A 183 10.06 4.83 -4.82
C PHE A 183 10.52 4.99 -6.28
N PRO A 184 9.59 5.06 -7.27
CA PRO A 184 9.95 5.06 -8.69
C PRO A 184 10.72 6.30 -9.17
N LEU A 185 10.77 7.36 -8.36
CA LEU A 185 11.49 8.60 -8.66
C LEU A 185 12.88 8.68 -8.02
N ASP A 186 13.19 7.80 -7.07
CA ASP A 186 14.46 7.85 -6.34
C ASP A 186 15.61 7.14 -7.08
N ASP A 187 15.29 6.42 -8.17
CA ASP A 187 16.30 5.82 -9.03
C ASP A 187 17.06 6.94 -9.76
N ASN A 188 18.30 7.18 -9.34
CA ASN A 188 19.14 8.36 -9.64
C ASN A 188 19.49 8.56 -11.12
N LYS A 189 18.85 7.81 -12.02
CA LYS A 189 18.91 7.98 -13.46
C LYS A 189 17.47 7.97 -13.93
N TYR A 190 16.98 9.10 -14.44
CA TYR A 190 15.70 9.27 -15.13
C TYR A 190 15.51 8.37 -16.38
N THR A 191 16.18 7.23 -16.45
CA THR A 191 15.70 6.04 -17.17
C THR A 191 14.49 5.51 -16.42
N ILE A 192 13.37 6.18 -16.63
CA ILE A 192 12.03 5.74 -16.30
C ILE A 192 11.94 4.23 -16.60
N ALA A 193 11.90 3.42 -15.54
CA ALA A 193 11.70 1.98 -15.67
C ALA A 193 10.42 1.76 -16.50
N SER A 194 10.49 0.86 -17.48
CA SER A 194 9.41 0.61 -18.44
C SER A 194 8.06 0.46 -17.72
N GLY A 195 7.16 1.44 -17.88
CA GLY A 195 5.82 1.42 -17.29
C GLY A 195 5.49 2.53 -16.29
N VAL A 196 6.46 3.36 -15.91
CA VAL A 196 6.22 4.67 -15.27
C VAL A 196 6.31 5.74 -16.37
N TYR A 197 5.60 6.87 -16.28
CA TYR A 197 5.85 8.02 -17.16
C TYR A 197 5.93 9.27 -16.29
N VAL A 198 7.00 10.03 -16.44
CA VAL A 198 7.18 11.36 -15.83
C VAL A 198 7.32 12.34 -16.98
N LYS A 199 6.29 13.14 -17.24
CA LYS A 199 6.46 14.38 -18.01
C LYS A 199 6.80 15.49 -17.02
N GLU A 200 7.63 16.45 -17.41
CA GLU A 200 7.85 17.65 -16.60
C GLU A 200 6.51 18.31 -16.26
N GLY A 201 6.19 18.38 -14.97
CA GLY A 201 4.91 18.89 -14.46
C GLY A 201 3.79 17.86 -14.27
N ASP A 202 3.98 16.59 -14.62
CA ASP A 202 2.92 15.57 -14.56
C ASP A 202 3.11 14.51 -13.46
N LYS A 203 1.97 14.14 -12.87
CA LYS A 203 1.78 13.09 -11.85
C LYS A 203 2.36 11.75 -12.32
N LEU A 204 3.01 10.99 -11.42
CA LEU A 204 3.43 9.61 -11.66
C LEU A 204 2.30 8.77 -12.25
N LEU A 205 2.41 8.41 -13.53
CA LEU A 205 1.46 7.51 -14.19
C LEU A 205 1.94 6.07 -14.04
N TYR A 206 1.30 5.32 -13.17
CA TYR A 206 1.49 3.88 -13.10
C TYR A 206 0.62 3.20 -14.15
N SER A 207 1.21 2.25 -14.86
CA SER A 207 0.48 1.37 -15.77
C SER A 207 0.15 0.04 -15.08
N SER A 208 -0.86 -0.69 -15.57
CA SER A 208 -1.12 -2.06 -15.09
C SER A 208 0.09 -2.99 -15.28
N SER A 209 1.03 -2.64 -16.17
CA SER A 209 2.31 -3.32 -16.32
C SER A 209 3.26 -3.16 -15.13
N SER A 210 3.16 -2.08 -14.34
CA SER A 210 4.07 -1.84 -13.21
C SER A 210 3.97 -2.92 -12.14
N PHE A 211 2.82 -3.59 -12.01
CA PHE A 211 2.57 -4.64 -11.02
C PHE A 211 2.96 -6.05 -11.48
N LYS A 212 3.01 -6.27 -12.80
CA LYS A 212 3.23 -7.60 -13.41
C LYS A 212 4.51 -8.30 -12.94
N PRO A 213 5.66 -7.63 -12.74
CA PRO A 213 6.85 -8.30 -12.23
C PRO A 213 6.63 -8.93 -10.86
N MET A 214 5.94 -8.22 -9.94
CA MET A 214 5.63 -8.73 -8.61
C MET A 214 4.57 -9.84 -8.65
N ASP A 215 3.55 -9.72 -9.51
CA ASP A 215 2.58 -10.80 -9.74
C ASP A 215 3.27 -12.10 -10.19
N ARG A 216 4.23 -11.99 -11.12
CA ARG A 216 4.97 -13.15 -11.63
C ARG A 216 5.80 -13.81 -10.54
N ILE A 217 6.52 -13.01 -9.76
CA ILE A 217 7.35 -13.52 -8.67
C ILE A 217 6.48 -14.17 -7.59
N TYR A 218 5.39 -13.51 -7.18
CA TYR A 218 4.44 -14.06 -6.20
C TYR A 218 3.90 -15.43 -6.64
N ASN A 219 3.46 -15.55 -7.91
CA ASN A 219 3.00 -16.83 -8.45
C ASN A 219 4.11 -17.89 -8.52
N GLN A 220 5.35 -17.51 -8.85
CA GLN A 220 6.50 -18.42 -8.83
C GLN A 220 6.78 -18.94 -7.42
N VAL A 221 6.72 -18.07 -6.41
CA VAL A 221 6.91 -18.41 -5.00
C VAL A 221 5.83 -19.38 -4.52
N LEU A 222 4.56 -19.09 -4.81
CA LEU A 222 3.45 -20.00 -4.46
C LEU A 222 3.59 -21.37 -5.15
N MET A 223 3.93 -21.39 -6.43
CA MET A 223 4.16 -22.64 -7.16
C MET A 223 5.36 -23.43 -6.60
N TYR A 224 6.41 -22.73 -6.17
CA TYR A 224 7.58 -23.36 -5.57
C TYR A 224 7.27 -23.94 -4.19
N GLN A 225 6.55 -23.20 -3.34
CA GLN A 225 6.09 -23.70 -2.04
C GLN A 225 5.19 -24.92 -2.22
N LYS A 226 4.21 -24.87 -3.12
CA LYS A 226 3.31 -26.01 -3.36
C LYS A 226 4.03 -27.28 -3.82
N LYS A 227 5.12 -27.14 -4.58
CA LYS A 227 5.93 -28.29 -5.05
C LYS A 227 6.83 -28.87 -3.96
N ASN A 228 7.19 -28.06 -2.98
CA ASN A 228 8.24 -28.37 -2.01
C ASN A 228 7.74 -28.23 -0.56
N GLU A 229 6.43 -28.30 -0.33
CA GLU A 229 5.75 -27.97 0.93
C GLU A 229 6.38 -28.70 2.14
N SER A 230 6.73 -29.97 1.99
CA SER A 230 7.35 -30.79 3.04
C SER A 230 8.77 -30.36 3.44
N LEU A 231 9.39 -29.44 2.71
CA LEU A 231 10.74 -28.94 2.99
C LEU A 231 10.74 -27.61 3.76
N PHE A 232 9.59 -26.93 3.84
CA PHE A 232 9.42 -25.72 4.64
C PHE A 232 9.25 -26.10 6.11
N GLU A 233 10.01 -25.47 7.00
CA GLU A 233 9.84 -25.62 8.46
C GLU A 233 9.78 -24.28 9.18
N GLU A 234 9.22 -24.31 10.39
CA GLU A 234 9.22 -23.19 11.31
C GLU A 234 10.66 -22.69 11.57
N ASN A 235 10.86 -21.38 11.44
CA ASN A 235 12.13 -20.66 11.65
C ASN A 235 13.23 -20.82 10.61
N ASP A 236 13.03 -21.48 9.46
CA ASP A 236 14.02 -21.40 8.38
C ASP A 236 13.94 -20.06 7.61
N ASP A 237 15.04 -19.67 6.96
CA ASP A 237 15.12 -18.37 6.28
C ASP A 237 14.23 -18.33 5.03
N GLU A 238 14.17 -19.43 4.27
CA GLU A 238 13.37 -19.53 3.04
C GLU A 238 11.86 -19.41 3.33
N THR A 239 11.36 -20.02 4.41
CA THR A 239 9.97 -19.89 4.89
C THR A 239 9.70 -18.47 5.37
N ARG A 240 10.65 -17.85 6.08
CA ARG A 240 10.52 -16.44 6.48
C ARG A 240 10.41 -15.51 5.26
N TYR A 241 11.29 -15.65 4.27
CA TYR A 241 11.21 -14.87 3.03
C TYR A 241 9.93 -15.15 2.24
N PHE A 242 9.44 -16.39 2.21
CA PHE A 242 8.16 -16.76 1.61
C PHE A 242 7.01 -15.95 2.22
N TRP A 243 6.90 -15.95 3.56
CA TRP A 243 5.84 -15.23 4.26
C TRP A 243 5.92 -13.73 4.04
N ILE A 244 7.11 -13.14 4.02
CA ILE A 244 7.28 -11.72 3.76
C ILE A 244 6.81 -11.34 2.36
N ILE A 245 7.07 -12.17 1.33
CA ILE A 245 6.54 -11.93 -0.02
C ILE A 245 5.00 -11.91 0.02
N ARG A 246 4.38 -12.81 0.79
CA ARG A 246 2.92 -12.80 0.99
C ARG A 246 2.42 -11.56 1.73
N PHE A 247 3.13 -11.09 2.75
CA PHE A 247 2.78 -9.86 3.46
C PHE A 247 2.89 -8.63 2.56
N LEU A 248 3.95 -8.53 1.76
CA LEU A 248 4.12 -7.45 0.79
C LEU A 248 3.10 -7.50 -0.35
N ARG A 249 2.53 -8.68 -0.64
CA ARG A 249 1.43 -8.81 -1.59
C ARG A 249 0.17 -8.07 -1.13
N LEU A 250 -0.15 -8.12 0.16
CA LEU A 250 -1.25 -7.35 0.72
C LEU A 250 -1.08 -5.85 0.44
N SER A 251 0.13 -5.31 0.63
CA SER A 251 0.42 -3.91 0.30
C SER A 251 0.14 -3.57 -1.18
N LEU A 252 0.34 -4.53 -2.10
CA LEU A 252 -0.01 -4.34 -3.51
C LEU A 252 -1.51 -4.28 -3.74
N PHE A 253 -2.30 -5.19 -3.16
CA PHE A 253 -3.76 -5.13 -3.25
C PHE A 253 -4.30 -3.78 -2.76
N PHE A 254 -3.77 -3.30 -1.63
CA PHE A 254 -4.11 -1.97 -1.12
C PHE A 254 -3.74 -0.87 -2.13
N LYS A 255 -2.52 -0.89 -2.66
CA LYS A 255 -2.02 0.08 -3.65
C LYS A 255 -2.86 0.09 -4.95
N GLN A 256 -3.39 -1.06 -5.34
CA GLN A 256 -4.24 -1.26 -6.52
C GLN A 256 -5.71 -0.91 -6.27
N PHE A 257 -6.08 -0.55 -5.04
CA PHE A 257 -7.47 -0.32 -4.62
C PHE A 257 -8.35 -1.60 -4.65
N GLU A 258 -7.72 -2.77 -4.59
CA GLU A 258 -8.35 -4.10 -4.51
C GLU A 258 -8.64 -4.45 -3.04
N PHE A 259 -9.47 -3.64 -2.38
CA PHE A 259 -9.72 -3.73 -0.94
C PHE A 259 -10.50 -5.00 -0.52
N ILE A 260 -11.30 -5.56 -1.42
CA ILE A 260 -12.04 -6.80 -1.13
C ILE A 260 -11.06 -7.98 -1.10
N GLU A 261 -10.14 -8.04 -2.05
CA GLU A 261 -9.07 -9.03 -2.16
C GLU A 261 -8.11 -8.92 -0.98
N PHE A 262 -7.68 -7.69 -0.66
CA PHE A 262 -6.89 -7.40 0.55
C PHE A 262 -7.58 -7.96 1.80
N TYR A 263 -8.85 -7.62 2.00
CA TYR A 263 -9.59 -8.03 3.19
C TYR A 263 -9.67 -9.56 3.31
N LYS A 264 -10.00 -10.25 2.22
CA LYS A 264 -10.10 -11.71 2.19
C LYS A 264 -8.75 -12.38 2.52
N GLU A 265 -7.67 -11.97 1.87
CA GLU A 265 -6.35 -12.58 2.10
C GLU A 265 -5.80 -12.24 3.49
N PHE A 266 -6.04 -11.02 4.01
CA PHE A 266 -5.64 -10.66 5.37
C PHE A 266 -6.34 -11.54 6.41
N LEU A 267 -7.65 -11.78 6.26
CA LEU A 267 -8.38 -12.68 7.15
C LEU A 267 -7.87 -14.13 7.06
N ASP A 268 -7.64 -14.62 5.84
CA ASP A 268 -7.12 -15.98 5.62
C ASP A 268 -5.78 -16.18 6.33
N LEU A 269 -4.85 -15.23 6.16
CA LEU A 269 -3.53 -15.28 6.75
C LEU A 269 -3.55 -15.17 8.28
N PHE A 270 -4.18 -14.13 8.83
CA PHE A 270 -3.97 -13.77 10.24
C PHE A 270 -5.10 -14.20 11.18
N ILE A 271 -6.28 -14.51 10.63
CA ILE A 271 -7.45 -14.91 11.42
C ILE A 271 -7.72 -16.41 11.29
N LEU A 272 -7.68 -16.96 10.08
CA LEU A 272 -8.00 -18.36 9.83
C LEU A 272 -6.79 -19.28 10.04
N GLN A 273 -5.64 -18.98 9.43
CA GLN A 273 -4.44 -19.82 9.52
C GLN A 273 -3.67 -19.60 10.83
N LYS A 274 -3.58 -18.35 11.30
CA LYS A 274 -2.88 -17.90 12.53
C LYS A 274 -1.36 -18.11 12.57
N GLU A 275 -0.84 -19.18 11.98
CA GLU A 275 0.61 -19.44 11.81
C GLU A 275 1.36 -18.22 11.23
N PRO A 276 0.87 -17.51 10.19
CA PRO A 276 1.58 -16.37 9.63
C PRO A 276 1.82 -15.22 10.62
N LEU A 277 1.04 -15.13 11.70
CA LEU A 277 1.14 -14.02 12.65
C LEU A 277 2.50 -14.00 13.36
N GLN A 278 3.09 -15.17 13.66
CA GLN A 278 4.39 -15.24 14.33
C GLN A 278 5.50 -14.58 13.51
N TYR A 279 5.47 -14.77 12.18
CA TYR A 279 6.44 -14.21 11.24
C TYR A 279 6.25 -12.70 11.05
N LEU A 280 5.03 -12.20 11.24
CA LEU A 280 4.76 -10.77 11.21
C LEU A 280 5.33 -10.07 12.44
N VAL A 281 5.21 -10.69 13.62
CA VAL A 281 5.57 -10.07 14.90
C VAL A 281 7.08 -10.08 15.18
N SER A 282 7.82 -11.12 14.77
CA SER A 282 9.23 -11.30 15.17
C SER A 282 10.20 -10.30 14.54
N ASP A 283 10.14 -10.13 13.21
CA ASP A 283 11.23 -9.47 12.46
C ASP A 283 10.74 -8.35 11.52
N THR A 284 9.43 -8.13 11.42
CA THR A 284 8.85 -7.27 10.38
C THR A 284 8.09 -6.05 10.94
N SER A 285 8.57 -5.46 12.03
CA SER A 285 7.87 -4.39 12.77
C SER A 285 7.28 -3.28 11.90
N LEU A 286 8.03 -2.82 10.89
CA LEU A 286 7.59 -1.77 9.97
C LEU A 286 6.52 -2.26 8.98
N ILE A 287 6.65 -3.49 8.47
CA ILE A 287 5.64 -4.13 7.61
C ILE A 287 4.36 -4.36 8.42
N LYS A 288 4.49 -4.85 9.66
CA LYS A 288 3.39 -5.02 10.64
C LYS A 288 2.61 -3.72 10.82
N CYS A 289 3.30 -2.65 11.20
CA CYS A 289 2.70 -1.32 11.38
C CYS A 289 1.91 -0.88 10.14
N ASN A 290 2.54 -0.93 8.96
CA ASN A 290 1.89 -0.56 7.70
C ASN A 290 0.66 -1.42 7.39
N LEU A 291 0.75 -2.74 7.56
CA LEU A 291 -0.37 -3.66 7.30
C LEU A 291 -1.54 -3.45 8.24
N LEU A 292 -1.29 -3.19 9.52
CA LEU A 292 -2.34 -2.89 10.49
C LEU A 292 -3.05 -1.56 10.17
N VAL A 293 -2.30 -0.52 9.80
CA VAL A 293 -2.89 0.75 9.37
C VAL A 293 -3.74 0.55 8.09
N MET A 294 -3.19 -0.14 7.08
CA MET A 294 -3.91 -0.44 5.84
C MET A 294 -5.17 -1.29 6.08
N PHE A 295 -5.09 -2.30 6.95
CA PHE A 295 -6.26 -3.12 7.31
C PHE A 295 -7.35 -2.28 8.00
N GLY A 296 -6.97 -1.40 8.92
CA GLY A 296 -7.91 -0.46 9.55
C GLY A 296 -8.60 0.43 8.54
N MET A 297 -7.86 0.96 7.56
CA MET A 297 -8.44 1.73 6.45
C MET A 297 -9.38 0.86 5.59
N VAL A 298 -8.97 -0.34 5.20
CA VAL A 298 -9.80 -1.25 4.39
C VAL A 298 -11.11 -1.60 5.08
N LEU A 299 -11.09 -1.80 6.40
CA LEU A 299 -12.31 -2.03 7.17
C LEU A 299 -13.29 -0.86 7.05
N ILE A 300 -12.82 0.38 7.08
CA ILE A 300 -13.65 1.59 6.89
C ILE A 300 -14.37 1.54 5.54
N PHE A 301 -13.76 0.98 4.48
CA PHE A 301 -14.42 0.80 3.19
C PHE A 301 -15.41 -0.37 3.21
N VAL A 302 -14.94 -1.56 3.57
CA VAL A 302 -15.64 -2.84 3.33
C VAL A 302 -16.72 -3.14 4.37
N LYS A 303 -16.56 -2.68 5.62
CA LYS A 303 -17.46 -3.07 6.73
C LYS A 303 -18.41 -1.96 7.17
N PRO A 304 -19.65 -2.28 7.59
CA PRO A 304 -20.51 -1.35 8.32
C PRO A 304 -19.83 -0.80 9.58
N PHE A 305 -20.11 0.45 9.94
CA PHE A 305 -19.40 1.13 11.04
C PHE A 305 -19.57 0.45 12.40
N ASN A 306 -20.76 -0.05 12.71
CA ASN A 306 -21.04 -0.79 13.94
C ASN A 306 -20.20 -2.07 14.10
N THR A 307 -19.58 -2.59 13.02
CA THR A 307 -18.72 -3.78 13.04
C THR A 307 -17.22 -3.44 12.94
N LEU A 308 -16.86 -2.15 13.02
CA LEU A 308 -15.46 -1.72 12.98
C LEU A 308 -14.74 -1.91 14.31
N SER A 309 -15.48 -1.97 15.41
CA SER A 309 -14.92 -2.40 16.68
C SER A 309 -14.42 -3.83 16.51
N LEU A 310 -13.10 -4.00 16.53
CA LEU A 310 -12.47 -5.32 16.45
C LEU A 310 -12.85 -6.20 17.66
N LEU A 311 -13.55 -5.65 18.66
CA LEU A 311 -14.12 -6.37 19.81
C LEU A 311 -15.20 -7.39 19.43
N ASP A 312 -15.83 -7.28 18.26
CA ASP A 312 -16.83 -8.26 17.80
C ASP A 312 -16.19 -9.47 17.09
N ASN A 313 -14.88 -9.44 16.81
CA ASN A 313 -14.15 -10.56 16.23
C ASN A 313 -13.48 -11.37 17.35
N GLU A 314 -13.65 -12.70 17.35
CA GLU A 314 -13.06 -13.67 18.31
C GLU A 314 -11.50 -13.76 18.28
N ASN A 315 -10.79 -12.70 17.90
CA ASN A 315 -9.33 -12.68 17.77
C ASN A 315 -8.70 -11.57 18.60
N ASP A 316 -8.63 -11.81 19.91
CA ASP A 316 -7.90 -10.98 20.88
C ASP A 316 -6.46 -10.69 20.41
N ASN A 317 -5.80 -11.68 19.79
CA ASN A 317 -4.42 -11.53 19.29
C ASN A 317 -4.25 -10.37 18.29
N LEU A 318 -5.22 -10.11 17.40
CA LEU A 318 -5.09 -9.02 16.42
C LEU A 318 -5.32 -7.66 17.10
N LEU A 319 -6.24 -7.62 18.07
CA LEU A 319 -6.53 -6.43 18.85
C LEU A 319 -5.31 -6.03 19.70
N GLU A 320 -4.65 -7.01 20.33
CA GLU A 320 -3.43 -6.79 21.11
C GLU A 320 -2.35 -6.08 20.29
N LEU A 321 -2.19 -6.41 19.00
CA LEU A 321 -1.21 -5.76 18.12
C LEU A 321 -1.47 -4.25 17.95
N TYR A 322 -2.73 -3.81 17.96
CA TYR A 322 -3.07 -2.38 17.91
C TYR A 322 -2.80 -1.67 19.24
N TYR A 323 -2.73 -2.41 20.35
CA TYR A 323 -2.57 -1.88 21.71
C TYR A 323 -1.15 -1.99 22.27
N GLU A 324 -0.19 -2.56 21.52
CA GLU A 324 1.20 -2.72 21.96
C GLU A 324 1.88 -1.41 22.40
N ASP A 325 1.72 -0.33 21.62
CA ASP A 325 2.36 0.96 21.90
C ASP A 325 1.42 2.14 21.56
N PRO A 326 1.01 2.94 22.57
CA PRO A 326 0.13 4.11 22.37
C PRO A 326 0.67 5.19 21.43
N ASN A 327 1.99 5.24 21.22
CA ASN A 327 2.62 6.25 20.37
C ASN A 327 2.58 5.88 18.89
N LYS A 328 2.34 4.60 18.57
CA LYS A 328 2.31 4.10 17.20
C LYS A 328 1.08 4.55 16.43
N ILE A 329 1.22 4.57 15.11
CA ILE A 329 0.21 5.10 14.20
C ILE A 329 -1.01 4.19 14.10
N GLU A 330 -0.84 2.86 14.19
CA GLU A 330 -1.91 1.88 14.24
C GLU A 330 -2.80 2.07 15.46
N PHE A 331 -2.23 2.32 16.64
CA PHE A 331 -2.97 2.62 17.86
C PHE A 331 -3.79 3.90 17.71
N LYS A 332 -3.17 4.96 17.17
CA LYS A 332 -3.84 6.25 16.95
C LYS A 332 -4.98 6.12 15.95
N LEU A 333 -4.77 5.44 14.82
CA LEU A 333 -5.83 5.15 13.84
C LEU A 333 -6.99 4.40 14.50
N TYR A 334 -6.71 3.35 15.27
CA TYR A 334 -7.76 2.55 15.90
C TYR A 334 -8.57 3.37 16.92
N ASN A 335 -7.90 4.04 17.85
CA ASN A 335 -8.57 4.75 18.95
C ASN A 335 -9.18 6.10 18.55
N GLN A 336 -8.59 6.83 17.60
CA GLN A 336 -9.05 8.16 17.21
C GLN A 336 -10.02 8.11 16.01
N LEU A 337 -9.99 7.06 15.18
CA LEU A 337 -10.85 6.95 14.00
C LEU A 337 -11.81 5.75 14.06
N MET A 338 -11.29 4.52 14.13
CA MET A 338 -12.13 3.31 14.00
C MET A 338 -13.12 3.13 15.17
N LYS A 339 -12.65 3.30 16.42
CA LYS A 339 -13.48 3.15 17.62
C LYS A 339 -14.57 4.24 17.70
N PRO A 340 -14.29 5.54 17.46
CA PRO A 340 -15.33 6.56 17.39
C PRO A 340 -16.34 6.32 16.27
N LEU A 341 -15.90 5.88 15.08
CA LEU A 341 -16.81 5.47 14.00
C LEU A 341 -17.75 4.34 14.43
N SER A 342 -17.23 3.33 15.15
CA SER A 342 -18.04 2.22 15.65
C SER A 342 -19.07 2.63 16.69
N ASN A 343 -18.74 3.65 17.49
CA ASN A 343 -19.64 4.20 18.50
C ASN A 343 -20.64 5.24 17.95
N GLY A 344 -20.50 5.62 16.67
CA GLY A 344 -21.30 6.69 16.07
C GLY A 344 -20.91 8.10 16.53
N ASP A 345 -19.73 8.28 17.11
CA ASP A 345 -19.22 9.60 17.49
C ASP A 345 -18.58 10.30 16.28
N PHE A 346 -19.42 10.76 15.37
CA PHE A 346 -18.97 11.42 14.14
C PHE A 346 -18.34 12.79 14.41
N HIS A 347 -18.66 13.45 15.53
CA HIS A 347 -18.05 14.73 15.90
C HIS A 347 -16.55 14.56 16.21
N GLN A 348 -16.19 13.54 17.00
CA GLN A 348 -14.79 13.22 17.27
C GLN A 348 -14.05 12.88 15.96
N VAL A 349 -14.67 12.08 15.09
CA VAL A 349 -14.09 11.72 13.79
C VAL A 349 -13.81 12.95 12.93
N LYS A 350 -14.74 13.92 12.87
CA LYS A 350 -14.53 15.17 12.13
C LYS A 350 -13.41 16.01 12.72
N HIS A 351 -13.35 16.10 14.05
CA HIS A 351 -12.26 16.79 14.72
C HIS A 351 -10.89 16.19 14.37
N VAL A 352 -10.78 14.86 14.25
CA VAL A 352 -9.52 14.19 13.89
C VAL A 352 -9.06 14.49 12.46
N PHE A 353 -9.99 14.75 11.52
CA PHE A 353 -9.62 15.21 10.17
C PHE A 353 -9.34 16.72 10.10
N GLU A 354 -9.78 17.49 11.09
CA GLU A 354 -9.51 18.93 11.21
C GLU A 354 -8.19 19.19 11.96
N ASP A 355 -7.90 18.40 12.98
CA ASP A 355 -6.62 18.32 13.68
C ASP A 355 -5.63 17.57 12.79
N THR A 356 -4.81 18.33 12.07
CA THR A 356 -3.99 17.79 10.97
C THR A 356 -2.92 16.81 11.44
N ASN A 357 -2.72 16.62 12.74
CA ASN A 357 -1.63 15.80 13.27
C ASN A 357 -1.72 14.32 12.85
N LEU A 358 -2.89 13.67 13.02
CA LEU A 358 -3.05 12.27 12.56
C LEU A 358 -2.96 12.17 11.03
N VAL A 359 -3.53 13.14 10.30
CA VAL A 359 -3.46 13.18 8.83
C VAL A 359 -2.01 13.27 8.36
N HIS A 360 -1.21 14.14 8.97
CA HIS A 360 0.21 14.30 8.67
C HIS A 360 1.02 13.05 8.99
N LEU A 361 0.74 12.38 10.12
CA LEU A 361 1.33 11.09 10.44
C LEU A 361 0.96 10.04 9.38
N LEU A 362 -0.32 9.90 9.02
CA LEU A 362 -0.78 8.93 8.02
C LEU A 362 -0.13 9.14 6.66
N VAL A 363 -0.09 10.38 6.19
CA VAL A 363 0.59 10.73 4.93
C VAL A 363 2.08 10.40 5.05
N SER A 364 2.75 10.82 6.10
CA SER A 364 4.21 10.66 6.14
C SER A 364 4.67 9.20 6.27
N TYR A 365 3.95 8.38 7.04
CA TYR A 365 4.28 6.97 7.24
C TYR A 365 3.78 6.05 6.12
N LEU A 366 2.69 6.40 5.44
CA LEU A 366 1.96 5.48 4.56
C LEU A 366 1.73 5.98 3.13
N GLU A 367 2.09 7.21 2.77
CA GLU A 367 1.83 7.77 1.42
C GLU A 367 2.41 6.91 0.29
N TYR A 368 3.61 6.36 0.46
CA TYR A 368 4.20 5.45 -0.52
C TYR A 368 3.38 4.14 -0.71
N ASN A 369 2.51 3.77 0.24
CA ASN A 369 1.55 2.67 0.12
C ASN A 369 0.15 3.13 -0.35
N PHE A 370 -0.19 4.42 -0.32
CA PHE A 370 -1.54 4.88 -0.68
C PHE A 370 -1.91 4.55 -2.14
N PRO A 371 -3.20 4.24 -2.41
CA PRO A 371 -3.63 3.82 -3.73
C PRO A 371 -3.27 4.82 -4.83
N ILE A 372 -2.85 4.30 -5.97
CA ILE A 372 -2.38 5.12 -7.10
C ILE A 372 -3.50 6.01 -7.66
N SER A 373 -4.71 5.45 -7.73
CA SER A 373 -5.88 6.08 -8.34
C SER A 373 -6.27 7.39 -7.66
N THR A 374 -5.84 7.64 -6.42
CA THR A 374 -6.24 8.83 -5.68
C THR A 374 -5.33 10.04 -5.89
N SER A 375 -4.12 9.83 -6.41
CA SER A 375 -3.20 10.92 -6.81
C SER A 375 -3.82 11.90 -7.83
N LYS A 376 -4.87 11.48 -8.55
CA LYS A 376 -5.57 12.30 -9.54
C LYS A 376 -6.46 13.38 -8.92
N PHE A 377 -6.94 13.21 -7.68
CA PHE A 377 -7.96 14.07 -7.09
C PHE A 377 -7.45 15.37 -6.43
N SER A 378 -6.15 15.53 -6.24
CA SER A 378 -5.58 16.72 -5.60
C SER A 378 -4.11 16.93 -6.01
N SER A 379 -3.64 18.18 -5.97
CA SER A 379 -2.20 18.53 -6.05
C SER A 379 -1.49 18.34 -4.69
N ASN A 380 -2.23 17.99 -3.64
CA ASN A 380 -1.73 17.85 -2.28
C ASN A 380 -1.57 16.38 -1.90
N SER A 381 -0.57 16.09 -1.07
CA SER A 381 -0.23 14.73 -0.58
C SER A 381 -1.31 14.07 0.29
N SER A 382 -2.40 14.77 0.63
CA SER A 382 -3.53 14.25 1.43
C SER A 382 -4.62 13.54 0.61
N SER A 383 -4.47 13.44 -0.72
CA SER A 383 -5.54 13.02 -1.65
C SER A 383 -6.29 11.74 -1.26
N PHE A 384 -5.60 10.73 -0.72
CA PHE A 384 -6.25 9.50 -0.28
C PHE A 384 -6.97 9.66 1.07
N VAL A 385 -6.39 10.40 2.01
CA VAL A 385 -7.00 10.65 3.33
C VAL A 385 -8.28 11.47 3.18
N ASP A 386 -8.27 12.45 2.28
CA ASP A 386 -9.46 13.23 1.91
C ASP A 386 -10.54 12.34 1.28
N TYR A 387 -10.13 11.34 0.50
CA TYR A 387 -11.04 10.36 -0.06
C TYR A 387 -11.61 9.41 1.00
N ILE A 388 -10.83 8.99 2.01
CA ILE A 388 -11.36 8.25 3.18
C ILE A 388 -12.42 9.09 3.89
N LYS A 389 -12.15 10.38 4.13
CA LYS A 389 -13.11 11.30 4.76
C LYS A 389 -14.42 11.38 3.97
N LEU A 390 -14.34 11.49 2.64
CA LEU A 390 -15.51 11.46 1.76
C LEU A 390 -16.29 10.15 1.91
N ILE A 391 -15.62 9.01 1.88
CA ILE A 391 -16.27 7.70 2.05
C ILE A 391 -16.95 7.58 3.41
N ILE A 392 -16.34 8.12 4.46
CA ILE A 392 -16.97 8.20 5.78
C ILE A 392 -18.25 9.03 5.71
N ASP A 393 -18.20 10.22 5.09
CA ASP A 393 -19.38 11.06 4.91
C ASP A 393 -20.50 10.36 4.16
N LEU A 394 -20.19 9.67 3.07
CA LEU A 394 -21.17 8.96 2.27
C LEU A 394 -21.82 7.81 3.06
N LYS A 395 -21.02 7.03 3.78
CA LYS A 395 -21.53 5.92 4.60
C LYS A 395 -22.38 6.41 5.77
N THR A 396 -21.97 7.48 6.45
CA THR A 396 -22.76 8.10 7.52
C THR A 396 -24.07 8.67 6.97
N PHE A 397 -24.02 9.37 5.83
CA PHE A 397 -25.19 9.92 5.16
C PHE A 397 -26.22 8.83 4.81
N LEU A 398 -25.78 7.74 4.18
CA LEU A 398 -26.64 6.61 3.85
C LEU A 398 -27.19 5.92 5.09
N SER A 399 -26.41 5.82 6.16
CA SER A 399 -26.86 5.24 7.44
C SER A 399 -27.90 6.11 8.15
N ILE A 400 -27.82 7.43 8.06
CA ILE A 400 -28.83 8.33 8.62
C ILE A 400 -30.11 8.27 7.77
N LEU A 401 -30.00 8.27 6.44
CA LEU A 401 -31.17 8.19 5.57
C LEU A 401 -31.86 6.83 5.60
N SER A 402 -31.16 5.73 5.84
CA SER A 402 -31.81 4.43 6.02
C SER A 402 -32.70 4.38 7.27
N SER A 403 -32.45 5.25 8.25
CA SER A 403 -33.20 5.33 9.51
C SER A 403 -34.16 6.53 9.59
N THR A 404 -34.14 7.45 8.63
CA THR A 404 -34.95 8.68 8.66
C THR A 404 -35.70 8.92 7.35
N ARG A 405 -37.01 9.22 7.44
CA ARG A 405 -37.84 9.52 6.26
C ARG A 405 -37.56 10.89 5.66
N ALA A 406 -37.29 11.88 6.50
CA ALA A 406 -36.96 13.23 6.09
C ALA A 406 -36.11 13.89 7.16
N ILE A 407 -35.08 14.64 6.74
CA ILE A 407 -34.17 15.34 7.62
C ILE A 407 -33.70 16.66 7.00
N PRO A 408 -33.82 17.79 7.73
CA PRO A 408 -33.29 19.07 7.26
C PRO A 408 -31.77 19.03 7.05
N ARG A 409 -31.29 19.74 6.01
CA ARG A 409 -29.87 19.82 5.61
C ARG A 409 -28.93 20.07 6.78
N LEU A 410 -29.18 21.12 7.57
CA LEU A 410 -28.30 21.49 8.69
C LEU A 410 -28.32 20.44 9.81
N LYS A 411 -29.47 19.78 10.04
CA LYS A 411 -29.58 18.69 11.00
C LYS A 411 -28.79 17.46 10.53
N MET A 412 -28.85 17.15 9.23
CA MET A 412 -28.05 16.07 8.62
C MET A 412 -26.55 16.33 8.82
N LEU A 413 -26.06 17.52 8.45
CA LEU A 413 -24.64 17.87 8.60
C LEU A 413 -24.19 17.83 10.06
N SER A 414 -25.04 18.29 10.99
CA SER A 414 -24.76 18.19 12.42
C SER A 414 -24.64 16.73 12.88
N LEU A 415 -25.52 15.83 12.43
CA LEU A 415 -25.44 14.40 12.77
C LEU A 415 -24.23 13.71 12.12
N MET A 416 -23.78 14.19 10.97
CA MET A 416 -22.53 13.75 10.34
C MET A 416 -21.26 14.27 11.05
N GLY A 417 -21.42 15.04 12.13
CA GLY A 417 -20.32 15.50 12.98
C GLY A 417 -19.80 16.90 12.66
N TYR A 418 -20.36 17.60 11.67
CA TYR A 418 -19.89 18.95 11.30
C TYR A 418 -20.29 19.99 12.35
N ASP A 419 -19.33 20.83 12.76
CA ASP A 419 -19.60 21.96 13.64
C ASP A 419 -20.18 23.14 12.84
N LEU A 420 -21.49 23.33 12.96
CA LEU A 420 -22.24 24.39 12.29
C LEU A 420 -21.83 25.81 12.74
N LYS A 421 -21.16 25.95 13.90
CA LYS A 421 -20.75 27.27 14.43
C LYS A 421 -19.38 27.71 13.91
N LYS A 422 -18.51 26.75 13.59
CA LYS A 422 -17.14 27.02 13.13
C LYS A 422 -17.02 27.08 11.62
N LYS A 423 -17.85 26.34 10.88
CA LYS A 423 -17.76 26.27 9.43
C LYS A 423 -18.52 27.38 8.72
N ASN A 424 -17.88 27.94 7.69
CA ASN A 424 -18.51 28.89 6.79
C ASN A 424 -19.63 28.22 5.98
N GLU A 425 -20.68 28.97 5.65
CA GLU A 425 -21.81 28.46 4.88
C GLU A 425 -21.39 27.90 3.50
N SER A 426 -20.32 28.44 2.91
CA SER A 426 -19.73 27.94 1.67
C SER A 426 -19.24 26.48 1.78
N GLU A 427 -18.57 26.12 2.88
CA GLU A 427 -18.08 24.75 3.09
C GLU A 427 -19.24 23.79 3.35
N LEU A 428 -20.24 24.22 4.10
CA LEU A 428 -21.44 23.41 4.36
C LEU A 428 -22.24 23.18 3.07
N ASN A 429 -22.29 24.17 2.18
CA ASN A 429 -22.88 24.05 0.84
C ASN A 429 -22.08 23.08 -0.03
N GLU A 430 -20.76 23.14 -0.01
CA GLU A 430 -19.90 22.23 -0.77
C GLU A 430 -20.14 20.77 -0.37
N VAL A 431 -20.15 20.47 0.94
CA VAL A 431 -20.46 19.13 1.45
C VAL A 431 -21.87 18.71 1.01
N SER A 432 -22.86 19.58 1.13
CA SER A 432 -24.24 19.29 0.71
C SER A 432 -24.32 19.00 -0.80
N ASN A 433 -23.61 19.76 -1.62
CA ASN A 433 -23.56 19.58 -3.07
C ASN A 433 -22.88 18.25 -3.43
N HIS A 434 -21.84 17.84 -2.71
CA HIS A 434 -21.24 16.51 -2.88
C HIS A 434 -22.24 15.40 -2.58
N LEU A 435 -23.01 15.50 -1.49
CA LEU A 435 -24.05 14.52 -1.15
C LEU A 435 -25.16 14.45 -2.21
N ILE A 436 -25.61 15.60 -2.73
CA ILE A 436 -26.58 15.67 -3.83
C ILE A 436 -26.00 15.06 -5.11
N GLY A 437 -24.73 15.34 -5.42
CA GLY A 437 -24.00 14.74 -6.52
C GLY A 437 -23.96 13.22 -6.42
N VAL A 438 -23.77 12.67 -5.22
CA VAL A 438 -23.79 11.21 -4.99
C VAL A 438 -25.19 10.63 -5.17
N ILE A 439 -26.24 11.29 -4.68
CA ILE A 439 -27.64 10.86 -4.93
C ILE A 439 -27.88 10.71 -6.44
N SER A 440 -27.44 11.71 -7.21
CA SER A 440 -27.58 11.72 -8.67
C SER A 440 -26.73 10.63 -9.33
N ALA A 441 -25.46 10.52 -8.98
CA ALA A 441 -24.51 9.60 -9.60
C ALA A 441 -24.84 8.12 -9.33
N LEU A 442 -25.35 7.81 -8.13
CA LEU A 442 -25.77 6.46 -7.75
C LEU A 442 -27.22 6.15 -8.16
N GLY A 443 -27.94 7.09 -8.78
CA GLY A 443 -29.33 6.90 -9.19
C GLY A 443 -30.29 6.70 -8.01
N LEU A 444 -29.94 7.15 -6.79
CA LEU A 444 -30.72 6.88 -5.57
C LEU A 444 -32.12 7.50 -5.60
N GLY A 445 -32.36 8.46 -6.50
CA GLY A 445 -33.70 8.99 -6.80
C GLY A 445 -34.69 7.89 -7.23
N GLN A 446 -34.22 6.87 -7.95
CA GLN A 446 -35.05 5.71 -8.35
C GLN A 446 -35.46 4.87 -7.14
N VAL A 447 -34.68 4.90 -6.07
CA VAL A 447 -34.92 4.18 -4.81
C VAL A 447 -35.69 5.05 -3.80
N GLY A 448 -36.15 6.23 -4.22
CA GLY A 448 -36.92 7.15 -3.39
C GLY A 448 -36.10 8.01 -2.44
N ILE A 449 -34.77 8.04 -2.59
CA ILE A 449 -33.89 8.93 -1.83
C ILE A 449 -33.60 10.19 -2.65
N GLY A 450 -33.84 11.36 -2.08
CA GLY A 450 -33.65 12.62 -2.80
C GLY A 450 -33.41 13.83 -1.91
N TYR A 451 -33.29 14.99 -2.55
CA TYR A 451 -33.12 16.28 -1.90
C TYR A 451 -34.15 17.27 -2.44
N LEU A 452 -34.92 17.89 -1.54
CA LEU A 452 -35.90 18.90 -1.86
C LEU A 452 -35.28 20.29 -1.61
N ALA A 453 -34.89 20.96 -2.70
CA ALA A 453 -34.16 22.22 -2.63
C ALA A 453 -34.97 23.37 -2.00
N SER A 454 -36.30 23.40 -2.20
CA SER A 454 -37.19 24.45 -1.67
C SER A 454 -37.26 24.45 -0.15
N GLU A 455 -37.20 23.28 0.48
CA GLU A 455 -37.28 23.11 1.93
C GLU A 455 -35.91 22.81 2.58
N GLN A 456 -34.88 22.61 1.74
CA GLN A 456 -33.56 22.14 2.16
C GLN A 456 -33.62 20.85 2.99
N VAL A 457 -34.37 19.86 2.51
CA VAL A 457 -34.61 18.59 3.22
C VAL A 457 -34.11 17.42 2.37
N PHE A 458 -33.33 16.54 2.97
CA PHE A 458 -33.07 15.22 2.42
C PHE A 458 -34.22 14.29 2.81
N TYR A 459 -34.70 13.48 1.89
CA TYR A 459 -35.79 12.55 2.14
C TYR A 459 -35.44 11.14 1.67
N ASN A 460 -36.06 10.18 2.33
CA ASN A 460 -36.07 8.78 1.98
C ASN A 460 -37.54 8.32 1.97
N ASN A 461 -38.10 8.33 0.77
CA ASN A 461 -39.44 7.82 0.48
C ASN A 461 -39.41 6.37 0.03
N ALA A 462 -38.31 5.63 0.28
CA ALA A 462 -38.24 4.20 0.00
C ALA A 462 -39.50 3.54 0.54
N THR A 463 -40.31 3.08 -0.39
CA THR A 463 -41.70 2.73 -0.20
C THR A 463 -41.76 1.63 0.85
N SER A 464 -42.44 1.90 1.97
CA SER A 464 -43.03 0.84 2.82
C SER A 464 -44.21 0.14 2.11
N ALA A 465 -44.19 0.08 0.78
CA ALA A 465 -45.23 -0.46 -0.07
C ALA A 465 -44.59 -1.53 -0.96
N SER A 466 -44.82 -2.80 -0.59
CA SER A 466 -44.74 -4.01 -1.41
C SER A 466 -43.76 -4.01 -2.59
N ASN A 467 -42.75 -4.89 -2.51
CA ASN A 467 -41.78 -5.25 -3.57
C ASN A 467 -42.33 -5.30 -5.01
N SER A 468 -43.64 -5.49 -5.20
CA SER A 468 -44.31 -5.54 -6.49
C SER A 468 -44.32 -4.25 -7.30
N GLN A 469 -44.32 -3.05 -6.72
CA GLN A 469 -44.38 -1.81 -7.52
C GLN A 469 -43.01 -1.34 -8.03
N VAL A 470 -41.94 -1.55 -7.25
CA VAL A 470 -40.57 -1.22 -7.67
C VAL A 470 -40.08 -2.23 -8.71
N GLU A 471 -40.39 -3.53 -8.55
CA GLU A 471 -40.16 -4.54 -9.59
C GLU A 471 -40.95 -4.25 -10.87
N LEU A 472 -42.20 -3.79 -10.77
CA LEU A 472 -42.99 -3.41 -11.96
C LEU A 472 -42.38 -2.24 -12.71
N VAL A 473 -41.91 -1.20 -12.02
CA VAL A 473 -41.27 -0.04 -12.67
C VAL A 473 -39.91 -0.42 -13.27
N SER A 474 -39.09 -1.20 -12.57
CA SER A 474 -37.81 -1.67 -13.13
C SER A 474 -38.02 -2.64 -14.30
N LEU A 475 -39.02 -3.52 -14.23
CA LEU A 475 -39.41 -4.40 -15.34
C LEU A 475 -39.97 -3.60 -16.52
N GLN A 476 -40.70 -2.51 -16.28
CA GLN A 476 -41.19 -1.61 -17.34
C GLN A 476 -40.01 -0.90 -18.03
N GLU A 477 -39.06 -0.39 -17.25
CA GLU A 477 -37.84 0.25 -17.77
C GLU A 477 -36.97 -0.75 -18.54
N ASP A 478 -36.82 -1.99 -18.06
CA ASP A 478 -36.12 -3.06 -18.76
C ASP A 478 -36.87 -3.52 -20.02
N ILE A 479 -38.20 -3.58 -19.99
CA ILE A 479 -39.04 -3.85 -21.18
C ILE A 479 -38.88 -2.73 -22.21
N ASP A 480 -38.88 -1.47 -21.80
CA ASP A 480 -38.69 -0.33 -22.71
C ASP A 480 -37.28 -0.32 -23.30
N ARG A 481 -36.26 -0.69 -22.50
CA ARG A 481 -34.88 -0.86 -22.98
C ARG A 481 -34.75 -2.02 -23.97
N ILE A 482 -35.35 -3.17 -23.68
CA ILE A 482 -35.37 -4.34 -24.57
C ILE A 482 -36.16 -4.02 -25.85
N SER A 483 -37.28 -3.30 -25.74
CA SER A 483 -38.08 -2.83 -26.89
C SER A 483 -37.27 -1.89 -27.77
N HIS A 484 -36.56 -0.92 -27.18
CA HIS A 484 -35.66 -0.04 -27.93
C HIS A 484 -34.49 -0.78 -28.57
N ASN A 485 -33.90 -1.76 -27.89
CA ASN A 485 -32.83 -2.59 -28.45
C ASN A 485 -33.34 -3.51 -29.57
N LEU A 486 -34.53 -4.11 -29.44
CA LEU A 486 -35.17 -4.91 -30.48
C LEU A 486 -35.54 -4.08 -31.71
N GLN A 487 -36.02 -2.84 -31.52
CA GLN A 487 -36.24 -1.90 -32.62
C GLN A 487 -34.92 -1.51 -33.29
N GLY A 488 -33.86 -1.31 -32.50
CA GLY A 488 -32.50 -1.07 -33.00
C GLY A 488 -31.96 -2.23 -33.82
N ASP A 489 -32.07 -3.46 -33.34
CA ASP A 489 -31.63 -4.67 -34.04
C ASP A 489 -32.50 -4.96 -35.27
N SER A 490 -33.81 -4.72 -35.22
CA SER A 490 -34.68 -4.83 -36.39
C SER A 490 -34.33 -3.80 -37.47
N LEU A 491 -33.99 -2.56 -37.08
CA LEU A 491 -33.52 -1.53 -38.01
C LEU A 491 -32.14 -1.85 -38.57
N ALA A 492 -31.23 -2.37 -37.74
CA ALA A 492 -29.90 -2.81 -38.17
C ALA A 492 -30.01 -3.99 -39.14
N THR A 493 -30.91 -4.93 -38.89
CA THR A 493 -31.16 -6.09 -39.77
C THR A 493 -31.81 -5.66 -41.10
N LEU A 494 -32.76 -4.72 -41.06
CA LEU A 494 -33.35 -4.11 -42.26
C LEU A 494 -32.32 -3.31 -43.08
N MET A 495 -31.43 -2.56 -42.43
CA MET A 495 -30.32 -1.88 -43.10
C MET A 495 -29.31 -2.88 -43.68
N THR A 496 -29.01 -3.97 -42.95
CA THR A 496 -28.08 -5.00 -43.42
C THR A 496 -28.66 -5.75 -44.61
N ASN A 497 -29.95 -6.10 -44.58
CA ASN A 497 -30.64 -6.72 -45.71
C ASN A 497 -30.76 -5.76 -46.91
N SER A 498 -31.03 -4.47 -46.67
CA SER A 498 -31.05 -3.46 -47.74
C SER A 498 -29.66 -3.24 -48.35
N LEU A 499 -28.60 -3.31 -47.54
CA LEU A 499 -27.21 -3.24 -48.01
C LEU A 499 -26.83 -4.51 -48.77
N LEU A 500 -27.23 -5.69 -48.30
CA LEU A 500 -27.01 -6.96 -48.98
C LEU A 500 -27.76 -7.03 -50.32
N GLU A 501 -29.02 -6.60 -50.37
CA GLU A 501 -29.75 -6.45 -51.64
C GLU A 501 -28.99 -5.52 -52.58
N LYS A 502 -28.52 -4.36 -52.10
CA LYS A 502 -27.76 -3.40 -52.93
C LYS A 502 -26.38 -3.89 -53.38
N PHE A 503 -25.79 -4.88 -52.72
CA PHE A 503 -24.50 -5.47 -53.10
C PHE A 503 -24.64 -6.74 -53.96
N TYR A 504 -25.81 -7.39 -53.95
CA TYR A 504 -26.07 -8.64 -54.69
C TYR A 504 -27.18 -8.54 -55.75
N SER A 505 -27.79 -7.36 -55.93
CA SER A 505 -28.51 -6.93 -57.16
C SER A 505 -27.63 -5.98 -57.96
#